data_AF-A0A2E0UJ10-F1
#
_entry.id   AF-A0A2E0UJ10-F1
#
_cell.length_a   1.000
_cell.length_b   1.000
_cell.length_c   1.000
_cell.angle_alpha   90.00
_cell.angle_beta   90.00
_cell.angle_gamma   90.00
#
_symmetry.space_group_name_H-M   'P 1'
#
loop_
_entity.id
_entity.type
_entity.pdbx_description
1 polymer ?
#
loop_
_entity_poly.entity_id
_entity_poly.type
_entity_poly.pdbx_seq_one_letter_code
_entity_poly.pdbx_strand_id
1 'polypeptide(L)'
;MNTRHLIKVPLASLKVDPKIRKVWPDITGSIDIDSLRTKIMDNGISEPLYVWSQDNVTLLDGFRRLPIYEKMGVKTASCYPIDATDIDAAKLWRYIHNITARGHANEYVRGLLALQHKTYISRLKPWRSPKAAEQLATEMNIDSSTVAKDKNTGKGYTRAWLAALAKVSISMMGDIETIERLLDKKCLEEEMADYRPDPDDEAKSEMFKAEATKRAKQRAAKTRDQLKAGERKVYQVAKHVKAKNKTHYTGGFSQVKNPKGAPLNTIHEGDAAKVLKKYPKDIATAVITSPPFNIGMNYTMLNTDLDFKPYDKWVDGLRKVFIEASRILRVGGRLVVEMGETADLPQHTELRKARVRRPIAAMLQNLMDEPEIDLMYYGSIQISNKHGAEANPPQFFGAVEPSPKRPHINPTHTTVYIWSKGQAELLPTTDTHHDMTQDEYSLASRSLWMDINISGARTNWKNAEGKEIKHSCPWTETFATRLLKQWTYIDDLVIDPWCGSGTLPAMAARYGRQYVGIDQNPDYVLWTRHRCEKQQRAYAMHRDEQAKSA
;
A
#
# COMPACT_ATOMS: atom_id res chain seq x y z
N MET A 1 16.61 -11.64 25.01
CA MET A 1 15.71 -11.26 26.12
C MET A 1 16.48 -11.44 27.43
N ASN A 2 16.95 -10.35 28.06
CA ASN A 2 17.52 -10.39 29.41
C ASN A 2 16.38 -10.35 30.43
N THR A 3 16.46 -11.16 31.48
CA THR A 3 15.61 -11.14 32.69
C THR A 3 15.66 -9.75 33.32
N ARG A 4 14.63 -8.94 33.04
CA ARG A 4 14.46 -7.58 33.55
C ARG A 4 13.82 -7.67 34.95
N HIS A 5 14.56 -7.36 36.01
CA HIS A 5 14.00 -7.31 37.37
C HIS A 5 12.93 -6.20 37.45
N LEU A 6 11.67 -6.61 37.39
CA LEU A 6 10.53 -5.75 37.68
C LEU A 6 10.46 -5.53 39.19
N ILE A 7 10.23 -4.29 39.59
CA ILE A 7 9.93 -3.95 40.99
C ILE A 7 8.43 -3.80 41.17
N LYS A 8 7.93 -4.15 42.35
CA LYS A 8 6.53 -3.91 42.72
C LYS A 8 6.45 -2.59 43.46
N VAL A 9 5.68 -1.65 42.93
CA VAL A 9 5.51 -0.31 43.52
C VAL A 9 4.04 -0.13 43.89
N PRO A 10 3.72 0.32 45.12
CA PRO A 10 2.35 0.69 45.47
C PRO A 10 1.81 1.73 44.47
N LEU A 11 0.60 1.51 43.95
CA LEU A 11 0.05 2.40 42.92
C LEU A 11 -0.08 3.84 43.45
N ALA A 12 -0.49 3.98 44.72
CA ALA A 12 -0.66 5.26 45.40
C ALA A 12 0.64 6.05 45.64
N SER A 13 1.81 5.39 45.59
CA SER A 13 3.09 6.07 45.77
C SER A 13 3.69 6.61 44.47
N LEU A 14 3.14 6.23 43.31
CA LEU A 14 3.63 6.66 42.01
C LEU A 14 3.34 8.14 41.78
N LYS A 15 4.35 8.88 41.31
CA LYS A 15 4.27 10.33 41.08
C LYS A 15 4.48 10.63 39.61
N VAL A 16 3.59 11.42 39.00
CA VAL A 16 3.74 11.88 37.61
C VAL A 16 4.41 13.25 37.62
N ASP A 17 5.55 13.39 36.96
CA ASP A 17 6.21 14.69 36.82
C ASP A 17 5.37 15.63 35.92
N PRO A 18 4.95 16.83 36.42
CA PRO A 18 4.14 17.77 35.66
C PRO A 18 4.76 18.23 34.34
N LYS A 19 6.09 18.29 34.24
CA LYS A 19 6.80 18.67 33.00
C LYS A 19 6.65 17.60 31.92
N ILE A 20 6.63 16.32 32.29
CA ILE A 20 6.34 15.20 31.37
C ILE A 20 4.89 15.30 30.91
N ARG A 21 3.95 15.57 31.83
CA ARG A 21 2.52 15.71 31.51
C ARG A 21 2.22 16.84 30.51
N LYS A 22 2.98 17.95 30.54
CA LYS A 22 2.86 19.04 29.56
C LYS A 22 3.30 18.64 28.14
N VAL A 23 4.26 17.72 28.02
CA VAL A 23 4.74 17.21 26.72
C VAL A 23 3.79 16.18 26.12
N TRP A 24 3.03 15.48 26.96
CA TRP A 24 2.02 14.49 26.54
C TRP A 24 0.65 14.80 27.16
N PRO A 25 -0.24 15.53 26.47
CA PRO A 25 -1.58 15.80 26.99
C PRO A 25 -2.40 14.52 27.23
N ASP A 26 -3.38 14.62 28.12
CA ASP A 26 -4.34 13.56 28.43
C ASP A 26 -5.14 13.17 27.18
N ILE A 27 -5.39 11.87 27.00
CA ILE A 27 -6.31 11.38 25.96
C ILE A 27 -7.66 11.17 26.62
N THR A 28 -8.36 12.26 26.92
CA THR A 28 -9.73 12.18 27.44
C THR A 28 -10.79 12.11 26.34
N GLY A 29 -10.41 12.08 25.05
CA GLY A 29 -11.36 12.15 23.94
C GLY A 29 -11.25 11.10 22.82
N SER A 30 -10.30 10.16 22.82
CA SER A 30 -10.09 9.29 21.64
C SER A 30 -9.58 7.86 21.89
N ILE A 31 -9.64 7.37 23.13
CA ILE A 31 -9.37 5.95 23.43
C ILE A 31 -10.65 5.35 23.96
N ASP A 32 -11.13 4.31 23.26
CA ASP A 32 -12.17 3.41 23.75
C ASP A 32 -11.64 2.70 25.00
N ILE A 33 -12.05 3.22 26.16
CA ILE A 33 -11.65 2.75 27.49
C ILE A 33 -12.09 1.30 27.69
N ASP A 34 -13.20 0.88 27.08
CA ASP A 34 -13.75 -0.46 27.21
C ASP A 34 -12.92 -1.46 26.41
N SER A 35 -12.47 -1.11 25.20
CA SER A 35 -11.52 -1.95 24.44
C SER A 35 -10.19 -2.18 25.16
N LEU A 36 -9.67 -1.15 25.83
CA LEU A 36 -8.43 -1.26 26.62
C LEU A 36 -8.65 -2.07 27.89
N ARG A 37 -9.81 -1.93 28.54
CA ARG A 37 -10.22 -2.71 29.70
C ARG A 37 -10.36 -4.20 29.37
N THR A 38 -11.01 -4.54 28.25
CA THR A 38 -11.16 -5.92 27.78
C THR A 38 -9.81 -6.57 27.51
N LYS A 39 -8.89 -5.88 26.83
CA LYS A 39 -7.53 -6.40 26.58
C LYS A 39 -6.73 -6.68 27.85
N ILE A 40 -6.90 -5.86 28.88
CA ILE A 40 -6.24 -6.05 30.18
C ILE A 40 -6.88 -7.20 30.96
N MET A 41 -8.20 -7.39 30.85
CA MET A 41 -8.89 -8.54 31.47
C MET A 41 -8.53 -9.87 30.79
N ASP A 42 -8.46 -9.90 29.46
CA ASP A 42 -8.20 -11.13 28.69
C ASP A 42 -6.73 -11.58 28.77
N ASN A 43 -5.78 -10.64 28.80
CA ASN A 43 -4.34 -10.94 28.68
C ASN A 43 -3.50 -10.51 29.90
N GLY A 44 -4.13 -9.96 30.93
CA GLY A 44 -3.43 -9.28 32.02
C GLY A 44 -2.74 -7.97 31.58
N ILE A 45 -2.03 -7.34 32.51
CA ILE A 45 -1.18 -6.18 32.23
C ILE A 45 0.15 -6.70 31.65
N SER A 46 0.27 -6.76 30.33
CA SER A 46 1.46 -7.28 29.65
C SER A 46 2.64 -6.30 29.62
N GLU A 47 2.40 -5.00 29.83
CA GLU A 47 3.43 -3.96 29.77
C GLU A 47 3.67 -3.29 31.15
N PRO A 48 4.90 -3.33 31.68
CA PRO A 48 5.23 -2.67 32.94
C PRO A 48 5.16 -1.14 32.82
N LEU A 49 4.92 -0.48 33.95
CA LEU A 49 5.10 0.97 34.09
C LEU A 49 6.60 1.30 34.11
N TYR A 50 7.00 2.50 33.71
CA TYR A 50 8.42 2.91 33.70
C TYR A 50 8.64 3.98 34.76
N VAL A 51 9.53 3.72 35.72
CA VAL A 51 9.84 4.63 36.83
C VAL A 51 11.32 5.02 36.82
N TRP A 52 11.67 6.16 37.39
CA TRP A 52 13.05 6.58 37.57
C TRP A 52 13.72 5.73 38.66
N SER A 53 14.89 5.15 38.38
CA SER A 53 15.54 4.18 39.28
C SER A 53 15.96 4.75 40.64
N GLN A 54 16.21 6.07 40.73
CA GLN A 54 16.76 6.69 41.94
C GLN A 54 15.72 6.77 43.06
N ASP A 55 14.45 6.99 42.72
CA ASP A 55 13.36 7.04 43.70
C ASP A 55 12.34 5.90 43.54
N ASN A 56 12.39 5.16 42.42
CA ASN A 56 11.49 4.06 42.05
C ASN A 56 9.99 4.43 42.01
N VAL A 57 9.65 5.71 42.13
CA VAL A 57 8.28 6.20 42.24
C VAL A 57 7.93 7.25 41.19
N THR A 58 8.92 7.98 40.67
CA THR A 58 8.66 8.98 39.65
C THR A 58 8.44 8.31 38.29
N LEU A 59 7.22 8.45 37.77
CA LEU A 59 6.77 7.81 36.56
C LEU A 59 7.29 8.54 35.32
N LEU A 60 7.97 7.81 34.46
CA LEU A 60 8.50 8.27 33.18
C LEU A 60 7.57 7.94 32.01
N ASP A 61 6.81 6.84 32.10
CA ASP A 61 5.76 6.50 31.14
C ASP A 61 4.74 5.50 31.73
N GLY A 62 3.53 5.52 31.16
CA GLY A 62 2.38 4.74 31.60
C GLY A 62 1.38 5.55 32.43
N PHE A 63 1.55 6.88 32.54
CA PHE A 63 0.64 7.79 33.24
C PHE A 63 -0.81 7.68 32.75
N ARG A 64 -1.01 7.36 31.47
CA ARG A 64 -2.34 7.13 30.86
C ARG A 64 -3.04 5.85 31.37
N ARG A 65 -2.29 4.91 31.94
CA ARG A 65 -2.80 3.65 32.47
C ARG A 65 -3.09 3.72 33.98
N LEU A 66 -2.58 4.75 34.68
CA LEU A 66 -2.83 4.91 36.12
C LEU A 66 -4.33 4.98 36.47
N PRO A 67 -5.17 5.79 35.78
CA PRO A 67 -6.60 5.86 36.12
C PRO A 67 -7.33 4.54 35.87
N ILE A 68 -6.82 3.71 34.96
CA ILE A 68 -7.36 2.39 34.65
C ILE A 68 -6.98 1.42 35.77
N TYR A 69 -5.73 1.47 36.25
CA TYR A 69 -5.26 0.62 37.34
C TYR A 69 -6.03 0.92 38.63
N GLU A 70 -6.34 2.20 38.89
CA GLU A 70 -7.19 2.64 40.00
C GLU A 70 -8.61 2.08 39.88
N LYS A 71 -9.26 2.25 38.72
CA LYS A 71 -10.62 1.72 38.46
C LYS A 71 -10.71 0.19 38.53
N MET A 72 -9.61 -0.51 38.26
CA MET A 72 -9.52 -1.97 38.35
C MET A 72 -9.14 -2.47 39.76
N GLY A 73 -8.96 -1.57 40.74
CA GLY A 73 -8.60 -1.95 42.11
C GLY A 73 -7.17 -2.49 42.27
N VAL A 74 -6.27 -2.19 41.33
CA VAL A 74 -4.87 -2.65 41.37
C VAL A 74 -4.14 -1.91 42.50
N LYS A 75 -3.71 -2.63 43.53
CA LYS A 75 -2.99 -2.04 44.68
C LYS A 75 -1.49 -1.84 44.42
N THR A 76 -0.88 -2.72 43.62
CA THR A 76 0.56 -2.69 43.32
C THR A 76 0.81 -2.89 41.83
N ALA A 77 1.68 -2.05 41.24
CA ALA A 77 2.04 -2.12 39.84
C ALA A 77 3.43 -2.74 39.64
N SER A 78 3.57 -3.58 38.61
CA SER A 78 4.90 -3.99 38.13
C SER A 78 5.53 -2.82 37.38
N CYS A 79 6.66 -2.33 37.88
CA CYS A 79 7.40 -1.21 37.31
C CYS A 79 8.79 -1.65 36.87
N TYR A 80 9.28 -1.04 35.80
CA TYR A 80 10.62 -1.19 35.29
C TYR A 80 11.42 0.08 35.64
N PRO A 81 12.45 -0.04 36.50
CA PRO A 81 13.27 1.11 36.88
C PRO A 81 14.23 1.48 35.75
N ILE A 82 14.23 2.75 35.35
CA ILE A 82 15.11 3.33 34.35
C ILE A 82 16.24 4.06 35.06
N ASP A 83 17.45 3.52 34.89
CA ASP A 83 18.65 4.16 35.41
C ASP A 83 19.14 5.29 34.50
N ALA A 84 19.53 6.41 35.10
CA ALA A 84 20.03 7.60 34.42
C ALA A 84 20.84 8.44 35.41
N THR A 85 21.73 9.31 34.92
CA THR A 85 22.49 10.21 35.80
C THR A 85 21.63 11.32 36.41
N ASP A 86 20.61 11.76 35.68
CA ASP A 86 19.62 12.73 36.15
C ASP A 86 18.22 12.40 35.59
N ILE A 87 17.20 13.05 36.14
CA ILE A 87 15.80 12.80 35.78
C ILE A 87 15.47 13.28 34.34
N ASP A 88 16.13 14.32 33.84
CA ASP A 88 15.85 14.88 32.52
C ASP A 88 16.39 13.98 31.40
N ALA A 89 17.53 13.31 31.64
CA ALA A 89 18.04 12.25 30.79
C ALA A 89 17.07 11.06 30.74
N ALA A 90 16.52 10.63 31.87
CA ALA A 90 15.54 9.53 31.93
C ALA A 90 14.27 9.85 31.13
N LYS A 91 13.77 11.09 31.24
CA LYS A 91 12.61 11.60 30.47
C LYS A 91 12.88 11.59 28.97
N LEU A 92 14.03 12.13 28.56
CA LEU A 92 14.36 12.24 27.14
C LEU A 92 14.61 10.88 26.49
N TRP A 93 15.23 9.94 27.20
CA TRP A 93 15.34 8.56 26.72
C TRP A 93 13.97 7.96 26.43
N ARG A 94 13.01 8.17 27.33
CA ARG A 94 11.67 7.63 27.13
C ARG A 94 10.93 8.34 25.99
N TYR A 95 11.11 9.65 25.82
CA TYR A 95 10.62 10.41 24.66
C TYR A 95 11.12 9.79 23.35
N ILE A 96 12.43 9.61 23.22
CA ILE A 96 13.06 9.06 22.02
C ILE A 96 12.60 7.62 21.80
N HIS A 97 12.63 6.77 22.83
CA HIS A 97 12.18 5.38 22.72
C HIS A 97 10.70 5.28 22.31
N ASN A 98 9.82 6.18 22.78
CA ASN A 98 8.43 6.17 22.37
C ASN A 98 8.24 6.60 20.90
N ILE A 99 9.00 7.59 20.44
CA ILE A 99 8.99 8.04 19.04
C ILE A 99 9.56 6.95 18.12
N THR A 100 10.64 6.29 18.53
CA THR A 100 11.33 5.28 17.73
C THR A 100 10.65 3.92 17.75
N ALA A 101 9.97 3.54 18.84
CA ALA A 101 9.31 2.24 18.98
C ALA A 101 7.86 2.20 18.45
N ARG A 102 7.16 3.34 18.38
CA ARG A 102 5.77 3.37 17.90
C ARG A 102 5.63 3.70 16.40
N GLY A 103 6.74 3.81 15.67
CA GLY A 103 6.74 4.03 14.22
C GLY A 103 6.12 5.36 13.78
N HIS A 104 6.11 6.37 14.65
CA HIS A 104 5.50 7.67 14.37
C HIS A 104 6.43 8.65 13.63
N ALA A 105 7.71 8.31 13.46
CA ALA A 105 8.73 9.11 12.77
C ALA A 105 9.62 8.22 11.88
N ASN A 106 10.01 8.71 10.71
CA ASN A 106 10.87 8.01 9.74
C ASN A 106 12.33 7.92 10.23
N GLU A 107 13.15 7.16 9.50
CA GLU A 107 14.58 7.01 9.82
C GLU A 107 15.32 8.35 9.90
N TYR A 108 15.07 9.28 8.97
CA TYR A 108 15.71 10.58 8.98
C TYR A 108 15.37 11.41 10.24
N VAL A 109 14.10 11.52 10.61
CA VAL A 109 13.63 12.27 11.79
C VAL A 109 14.10 11.60 13.08
N ARG A 110 14.07 10.26 13.15
CA ARG A 110 14.61 9.52 14.29
C ARG A 110 16.11 9.77 14.46
N GLY A 111 16.86 9.74 13.35
CA GLY A 111 18.29 10.02 13.36
C GLY A 111 18.62 11.48 13.72
N LEU A 112 17.87 12.44 13.16
CA LEU A 112 18.03 13.87 13.45
C LEU A 112 17.74 14.19 14.92
N LEU A 113 16.66 13.65 15.50
CA LEU A 113 16.34 13.81 16.92
C LEU A 113 17.45 13.22 17.81
N ALA A 114 17.95 12.03 17.46
CA ALA A 114 19.07 11.45 18.19
C ALA A 114 20.33 12.34 18.11
N LEU A 115 20.62 12.92 16.95
CA LEU A 115 21.75 13.82 16.74
C LEU A 115 21.61 15.13 17.54
N GLN A 116 20.43 15.77 17.51
CA GLN A 116 20.12 17.01 18.23
C GLN A 116 20.19 16.85 19.74
N HIS A 117 19.86 15.65 20.24
CA HIS A 117 19.81 15.35 21.67
C HIS A 117 21.01 14.54 22.19
N LYS A 118 22.08 14.41 21.39
CA LYS A 118 23.27 13.60 21.71
C LYS A 118 23.88 13.87 23.10
N THR A 119 23.84 15.12 23.56
CA THR A 119 24.37 15.56 24.85
C THR A 119 23.56 15.04 26.04
N TYR A 120 22.24 14.92 25.89
CA TYR A 120 21.36 14.37 26.93
C TYR A 120 21.35 12.85 26.90
N ILE A 121 21.39 12.26 25.70
CA ILE A 121 21.59 10.83 25.54
C ILE A 121 22.88 10.43 26.28
N SER A 122 23.92 11.30 26.31
CA SER A 122 25.24 11.01 26.93
C SER A 122 25.23 10.77 28.42
N ARG A 123 24.08 11.03 29.05
CA ARG A 123 23.87 10.99 30.49
C ARG A 123 23.10 9.73 30.93
N LEU A 124 22.83 8.78 30.02
CA LEU A 124 22.16 7.53 30.34
C LEU A 124 23.13 6.47 30.90
N LYS A 125 22.75 5.84 32.02
CA LYS A 125 23.58 4.85 32.75
C LYS A 125 23.46 3.39 32.26
N PRO A 126 22.27 2.80 32.01
CA PRO A 126 22.11 1.35 31.85
C PRO A 126 22.74 0.81 30.57
N TRP A 127 23.01 1.68 29.61
CA TRP A 127 23.58 1.34 28.31
C TRP A 127 25.11 1.48 28.26
N ARG A 128 25.75 1.95 29.35
CA ARG A 128 27.21 2.05 29.46
C ARG A 128 27.89 0.73 29.87
N SER A 129 27.12 -0.33 30.14
CA SER A 129 27.71 -1.62 30.50
C SER A 129 28.25 -2.34 29.25
N PRO A 130 29.39 -3.04 29.33
CA PRO A 130 29.92 -3.85 28.22
C PRO A 130 28.88 -4.83 27.67
N LYS A 131 28.06 -5.41 28.55
CA LYS A 131 26.96 -6.33 28.21
C LYS A 131 25.86 -5.68 27.36
N ALA A 132 25.58 -4.39 27.57
CA ALA A 132 24.60 -3.66 26.76
C ALA A 132 25.15 -3.33 25.36
N ALA A 133 26.45 -3.02 25.25
CA ALA A 133 27.11 -2.79 23.96
C ALA A 133 27.15 -4.06 23.11
N GLU A 134 27.44 -5.20 23.73
CA GLU A 134 27.46 -6.52 23.09
C GLU A 134 26.08 -6.97 22.59
N GLN A 135 25.03 -6.70 23.37
CA GLN A 135 23.65 -6.98 22.96
C GLN A 135 23.22 -6.09 21.78
N LEU A 136 23.58 -4.81 21.80
CA LEU A 136 23.26 -3.85 20.73
C LEU A 136 23.98 -4.20 19.43
N ALA A 137 25.24 -4.59 19.53
CA ALA A 137 26.06 -5.06 18.42
C ALA A 137 25.46 -6.30 17.75
N THR A 138 24.93 -7.23 18.56
CA THR A 138 24.16 -8.39 18.09
C THR A 138 22.88 -7.98 17.36
N GLU A 139 22.10 -7.05 17.92
CA GLU A 139 20.84 -6.57 17.31
C GLU A 139 21.07 -5.82 15.99
N MET A 140 22.22 -5.16 15.83
CA MET A 140 22.59 -4.40 14.63
C MET A 140 23.47 -5.20 13.64
N ASN A 141 23.85 -6.43 14.00
CA ASN A 141 24.78 -7.27 13.24
C ASN A 141 26.12 -6.56 12.93
N ILE A 142 26.73 -5.95 13.95
CA ILE A 142 28.02 -5.24 13.87
C ILE A 142 28.95 -5.72 15.00
N ASP A 143 30.25 -5.50 14.87
CA ASP A 143 31.22 -5.86 15.90
C ASP A 143 30.98 -5.02 17.18
N SER A 144 31.01 -5.66 18.35
CA SER A 144 30.75 -5.02 19.65
C SER A 144 31.78 -3.97 20.03
N SER A 145 32.99 -4.04 19.49
CA SER A 145 34.01 -3.01 19.62
C SER A 145 33.64 -1.70 18.88
N THR A 146 32.84 -1.77 17.81
CA THR A 146 32.31 -0.61 17.08
C THR A 146 31.32 0.21 17.90
N VAL A 147 30.67 -0.46 18.87
CA VAL A 147 29.75 0.11 19.83
C VAL A 147 30.50 0.50 21.12
N ALA A 148 31.74 0.08 21.32
CA ALA A 148 32.53 0.51 22.48
C ALA A 148 33.12 1.92 22.27
N LYS A 149 33.42 2.60 23.39
CA LYS A 149 33.91 4.00 23.48
C LYS A 149 34.88 4.38 22.36
N ASP A 150 34.65 5.55 21.75
CA ASP A 150 35.69 6.27 21.01
C ASP A 150 36.81 6.66 21.99
N LYS A 151 37.98 6.03 21.83
CA LYS A 151 39.15 6.25 22.70
C LYS A 151 39.83 7.60 22.45
N ASN A 152 39.50 8.31 21.36
CA ASN A 152 40.27 9.47 20.94
C ASN A 152 39.68 10.84 21.31
N THR A 153 38.43 10.93 21.79
CA THR A 153 37.80 12.25 22.00
C THR A 153 37.37 12.56 23.43
N GLY A 154 37.35 11.58 24.35
CA GLY A 154 37.01 11.82 25.77
C GLY A 154 35.60 12.39 26.04
N LYS A 155 34.82 12.75 25.02
CA LYS A 155 33.51 13.41 25.09
C LYS A 155 32.68 13.11 23.83
N GLY A 156 32.10 11.91 23.69
CA GLY A 156 31.11 11.66 22.64
C GLY A 156 30.73 10.18 22.47
N TYR A 157 29.49 9.93 22.05
CA TYR A 157 29.08 8.61 21.56
C TYR A 157 29.54 8.40 20.12
N THR A 158 29.76 7.14 19.75
CA THR A 158 30.03 6.78 18.35
C THR A 158 28.76 6.97 17.50
N ARG A 159 28.93 7.24 16.21
CA ARG A 159 27.83 7.28 15.21
C ARG A 159 26.95 6.02 15.28
N ALA A 160 27.57 4.86 15.57
CA ALA A 160 26.89 3.58 15.76
C ALA A 160 25.88 3.62 16.92
N TRP A 161 26.21 4.28 18.02
CA TRP A 161 25.33 4.43 19.18
C TRP A 161 24.08 5.25 18.88
N LEU A 162 24.26 6.40 18.23
CA LEU A 162 23.13 7.26 17.84
C LEU A 162 22.24 6.53 16.84
N ALA A 163 22.85 5.80 15.90
CA ALA A 163 22.13 5.00 14.91
C ALA A 163 21.28 3.91 15.59
N ALA A 164 21.84 3.20 16.57
CA ALA A 164 21.14 2.19 17.34
C ALA A 164 19.93 2.74 18.11
N LEU A 165 20.13 3.86 18.82
CA LEU A 165 19.08 4.51 19.62
C LEU A 165 17.92 5.00 18.74
N ALA A 166 18.26 5.53 17.56
CA ALA A 166 17.31 5.97 16.55
C ALA A 166 16.68 4.81 15.76
N LYS A 167 17.21 3.58 15.88
CA LYS A 167 16.89 2.42 15.04
C LYS A 167 17.05 2.71 13.55
N VAL A 168 18.22 3.24 13.18
CA VAL A 168 18.62 3.53 11.80
C VAL A 168 19.98 2.90 11.50
N SER A 169 20.33 2.79 10.22
CA SER A 169 21.67 2.31 9.85
C SER A 169 22.75 3.35 10.20
N ILE A 170 23.98 2.87 10.42
CA ILE A 170 25.14 3.74 10.69
C ILE A 170 25.38 4.68 9.49
N SER A 171 25.19 4.17 8.27
CA SER A 171 25.28 4.96 7.03
C SER A 171 24.25 6.09 7.03
N MET A 172 22.99 5.80 7.34
CA MET A 172 21.91 6.79 7.41
C MET A 172 22.23 7.89 8.44
N MET A 173 22.79 7.53 9.60
CA MET A 173 23.23 8.52 10.58
C MET A 173 24.37 9.40 10.05
N GLY A 174 25.30 8.83 9.28
CA GLY A 174 26.37 9.58 8.61
C GLY A 174 25.86 10.54 7.54
N ASP A 175 24.85 10.12 6.77
CA ASP A 175 24.18 10.96 5.78
C ASP A 175 23.46 12.13 6.45
N ILE A 176 22.77 11.90 7.57
CA ILE A 176 22.09 12.94 8.37
C ILE A 176 23.11 13.95 8.91
N GLU A 177 24.21 13.48 9.50
CA GLU A 177 25.29 14.35 9.98
C GLU A 177 25.88 15.21 8.86
N THR A 178 26.06 14.64 7.66
CA THR A 178 26.57 15.35 6.50
C THR A 178 25.58 16.41 6.01
N ILE A 179 24.29 16.07 5.93
CA ILE A 179 23.23 17.00 5.58
C ILE A 179 23.18 18.17 6.56
N GLU A 180 23.18 17.89 7.87
CA GLU A 180 23.13 18.95 8.90
C GLU A 180 24.40 19.82 8.90
N ARG A 181 25.58 19.22 8.66
CA ARG A 181 26.85 19.95 8.52
C ARG A 181 26.85 20.89 7.33
N LEU A 182 26.38 20.43 6.17
CA LEU A 182 26.29 21.25 4.95
C LEU A 182 25.27 22.39 5.08
N LEU A 183 24.27 22.22 5.94
CA LEU A 183 23.29 23.25 6.26
C LEU A 183 23.82 24.28 7.29
N ASP A 184 24.80 23.91 8.12
CA ASP A 184 25.45 24.82 9.06
C ASP A 184 26.48 25.73 8.34
N LYS A 185 26.55 26.99 8.77
CA LYS A 185 27.29 28.04 8.05
C LYS A 185 28.81 27.99 8.31
N LYS A 186 29.24 27.51 9.48
CA LYS A 186 30.64 27.53 9.95
C LYS A 186 31.54 26.41 9.41
N CYS A 187 30.99 25.24 9.11
CA CYS A 187 31.84 24.05 8.82
C CYS A 187 32.39 24.03 7.38
N LEU A 188 31.78 24.79 6.46
CA LEU A 188 32.27 24.98 5.09
C LEU A 188 33.52 25.87 5.04
N GLU A 189 33.68 26.82 5.97
CA GLU A 189 34.85 27.70 6.03
C GLU A 189 36.12 26.92 6.43
N GLU A 190 35.98 25.83 7.18
CA GLU A 190 37.08 24.96 7.63
C GLU A 190 37.54 23.96 6.53
N GLU A 191 36.62 23.37 5.75
CA GLU A 191 36.99 22.55 4.57
C GLU A 191 37.59 23.40 3.43
N MET A 192 37.33 24.72 3.40
CA MET A 192 37.90 25.65 2.44
C MET A 192 39.35 26.03 2.73
N ALA A 193 39.87 25.76 3.94
CA ALA A 193 41.24 26.11 4.33
C ALA A 193 42.31 25.21 3.67
N ASP A 194 41.95 24.00 3.23
CA ASP A 194 42.86 23.07 2.53
C ASP A 194 42.83 23.21 1.00
N TYR A 195 42.02 24.13 0.46
CA TYR A 195 41.95 24.39 -0.98
C TYR A 195 43.05 25.35 -1.41
N ARG A 196 43.94 24.91 -2.32
CA ARG A 196 44.95 25.78 -2.96
C ARG A 196 44.38 26.39 -4.25
N PRO A 197 44.25 27.73 -4.34
CA PRO A 197 43.75 28.38 -5.54
C PRO A 197 44.81 28.44 -6.66
N ASP A 198 44.32 28.60 -7.89
CA ASP A 198 45.12 28.96 -9.07
C ASP A 198 45.54 30.44 -8.94
N PRO A 199 46.85 30.76 -8.97
CA PRO A 199 47.38 32.08 -8.61
C PRO A 199 46.98 33.23 -9.53
N ASP A 200 46.48 32.96 -10.74
CA ASP A 200 46.29 34.00 -11.76
C ASP A 200 44.87 34.62 -11.84
N ASP A 201 43.89 34.15 -11.05
CA ASP A 201 42.55 34.77 -11.03
C ASP A 201 41.77 34.50 -9.74
N GLU A 202 42.16 35.20 -8.68
CA GLU A 202 41.59 35.11 -7.32
C GLU A 202 40.07 35.39 -7.31
N ALA A 203 39.60 36.32 -8.15
CA ALA A 203 38.20 36.73 -8.24
C ALA A 203 37.30 35.66 -8.89
N LYS A 204 37.76 34.99 -9.96
CA LYS A 204 37.02 33.86 -10.54
C LYS A 204 36.98 32.66 -9.60
N SER A 205 38.07 32.41 -8.86
CA SER A 205 38.14 31.33 -7.88
C SER A 205 37.11 31.52 -6.76
N GLU A 206 37.00 32.73 -6.19
CA GLU A 206 36.00 33.06 -5.16
C GLU A 206 34.55 32.96 -5.65
N MET A 207 34.27 33.45 -6.86
CA MET A 207 32.92 33.37 -7.43
C MET A 207 32.49 31.92 -7.70
N PHE A 208 33.39 31.08 -8.21
CA PHE A 208 33.13 29.66 -8.46
C PHE A 208 32.92 28.88 -7.16
N LYS A 209 33.70 29.18 -6.11
CA LYS A 209 33.54 28.62 -4.75
C LYS A 209 32.15 28.97 -4.19
N ALA A 210 31.78 30.25 -4.22
CA ALA A 210 30.49 30.71 -3.72
C ALA A 210 29.30 30.02 -4.42
N GLU A 211 29.42 29.80 -5.73
CA GLU A 211 28.37 29.14 -6.52
C GLU A 211 28.31 27.62 -6.28
N ALA A 212 29.45 26.95 -6.14
CA ALA A 212 29.52 25.53 -5.77
C ALA A 212 28.90 25.27 -4.38
N THR A 213 29.21 26.12 -3.39
CA THR A 213 28.63 26.06 -2.04
C THR A 213 27.13 26.27 -2.06
N LYS A 214 26.64 27.23 -2.86
CA LYS A 214 25.20 27.49 -3.02
C LYS A 214 24.48 26.26 -3.61
N ARG A 215 25.06 25.61 -4.62
CA ARG A 215 24.50 24.39 -5.24
C ARG A 215 24.49 23.20 -4.28
N ALA A 216 25.54 23.02 -3.49
CA ALA A 216 25.61 21.97 -2.48
C ALA A 216 24.50 22.13 -1.41
N LYS A 217 24.29 23.34 -0.90
CA LYS A 217 23.22 23.67 0.06
C LYS A 217 21.83 23.43 -0.52
N GLN A 218 21.59 23.84 -1.77
CA GLN A 218 20.32 23.61 -2.45
C GLN A 218 20.04 22.12 -2.65
N ARG A 219 21.05 21.32 -3.00
CA ARG A 219 20.93 19.86 -3.14
C ARG A 219 20.63 19.19 -1.81
N ALA A 220 21.34 19.55 -0.73
CA ALA A 220 21.10 19.02 0.61
C ALA A 220 19.69 19.37 1.12
N ALA A 221 19.22 20.60 0.92
CA ALA A 221 17.86 21.02 1.28
C ALA A 221 16.79 20.23 0.51
N LYS A 222 16.98 20.04 -0.80
CA LYS A 222 16.08 19.24 -1.63
C LYS A 222 16.02 17.77 -1.19
N THR A 223 17.17 17.16 -0.89
CA THR A 223 17.24 15.78 -0.37
C THR A 223 16.56 15.66 0.99
N ARG A 224 16.76 16.61 1.91
CA ARG A 224 16.07 16.69 3.20
C ARG A 224 14.55 16.77 3.03
N ASP A 225 14.07 17.60 2.11
CA ASP A 225 12.64 17.79 1.86
C ASP A 225 12.01 16.56 1.19
N GLN A 226 12.73 15.87 0.31
CA GLN A 226 12.29 14.60 -0.29
C GLN A 226 12.16 13.47 0.76
N LEU A 227 13.13 13.37 1.68
CA LEU A 227 13.10 12.40 2.77
C LEU A 227 11.95 12.68 3.76
N LYS A 228 11.66 13.96 4.05
CA LYS A 228 10.48 14.39 4.84
C LYS A 228 9.15 14.17 4.10
N ALA A 229 9.13 14.29 2.77
CA ALA A 229 7.91 14.08 1.97
C ALA A 229 7.49 12.61 1.89
N GLY A 230 8.46 11.67 1.85
CA GLY A 230 8.19 10.23 1.93
C GLY A 230 7.42 9.82 3.19
N GLU A 231 7.64 10.54 4.29
CA GLU A 231 6.95 10.37 5.57
C GLU A 231 5.45 10.69 5.50
N ARG A 232 5.07 11.75 4.76
CA ARG A 232 3.65 12.14 4.61
C ARG A 232 2.87 11.09 3.83
N LYS A 233 3.46 10.50 2.79
CA LYS A 233 2.81 9.43 2.01
C LYS A 233 2.68 8.13 2.81
N VAL A 234 3.75 7.63 3.41
CA VAL A 234 3.73 6.33 4.12
C VAL A 234 2.93 6.40 5.42
N TYR A 235 3.00 7.49 6.19
CA TYR A 235 2.25 7.65 7.43
C TYR A 235 0.76 7.94 7.18
N GLN A 236 0.41 8.69 6.12
CA GLN A 236 -1.00 8.81 5.72
C GLN A 236 -1.54 7.45 5.29
N VAL A 237 -0.84 6.71 4.41
CA VAL A 237 -1.25 5.37 3.99
C VAL A 237 -1.40 4.42 5.20
N ALA A 238 -0.42 4.32 6.11
CA ALA A 238 -0.50 3.42 7.26
C ALA A 238 -1.58 3.80 8.28
N LYS A 239 -1.83 5.10 8.51
CA LYS A 239 -2.92 5.59 9.38
C LYS A 239 -4.29 5.36 8.71
N HIS A 240 -4.38 5.53 7.39
CA HIS A 240 -5.60 5.31 6.61
C HIS A 240 -5.93 3.82 6.51
N VAL A 241 -4.95 2.94 6.29
CA VAL A 241 -5.10 1.48 6.31
C VAL A 241 -5.55 0.98 7.69
N LYS A 242 -4.98 1.50 8.78
CA LYS A 242 -5.43 1.18 10.15
C LYS A 242 -6.84 1.71 10.48
N ALA A 243 -7.23 2.85 9.91
CA ALA A 243 -8.57 3.41 10.08
C ALA A 243 -9.61 2.64 9.26
N LYS A 244 -9.32 2.34 7.99
CA LYS A 244 -10.13 1.50 7.10
C LYS A 244 -10.37 0.12 7.71
N ASN A 245 -9.32 -0.59 8.14
CA ASN A 245 -9.48 -1.94 8.70
C ASN A 245 -10.31 -1.96 10.00
N LYS A 246 -10.45 -0.83 10.73
CA LYS A 246 -11.33 -0.71 11.90
C LYS A 246 -12.79 -0.41 11.54
N THR A 247 -13.06 0.37 10.50
CA THR A 247 -14.42 0.72 10.08
C THR A 247 -15.10 -0.43 9.33
N HIS A 248 -14.33 -1.29 8.64
CA HIS A 248 -14.88 -2.34 7.79
C HIS A 248 -15.51 -3.54 8.53
N TYR A 249 -15.35 -3.64 9.85
CA TYR A 249 -15.87 -4.74 10.68
C TYR A 249 -16.88 -4.30 11.75
N THR A 250 -17.21 -3.00 11.86
CA THR A 250 -18.01 -2.46 12.98
C THR A 250 -19.32 -1.79 12.57
N GLY A 251 -19.57 -1.59 11.27
CA GLY A 251 -20.85 -1.10 10.78
C GLY A 251 -21.87 -2.23 10.69
N GLY A 252 -22.99 -2.12 11.41
CA GLY A 252 -24.09 -3.08 11.30
C GLY A 252 -24.57 -3.24 9.85
N PHE A 253 -25.02 -4.45 9.50
CA PHE A 253 -25.51 -4.83 8.17
C PHE A 253 -26.73 -3.97 7.78
N SER A 254 -26.54 -2.85 7.08
CA SER A 254 -27.65 -2.11 6.52
C SER A 254 -27.96 -2.61 5.11
N GLN A 255 -29.18 -3.09 4.87
CA GLN A 255 -29.66 -3.33 3.51
C GLN A 255 -29.64 -2.00 2.72
N VAL A 256 -28.86 -1.94 1.65
CA VAL A 256 -28.76 -0.74 0.81
C VAL A 256 -29.83 -0.81 -0.28
N LYS A 257 -30.76 0.16 -0.28
CA LYS A 257 -31.68 0.38 -1.39
C LYS A 257 -30.94 1.11 -2.52
N ASN A 258 -31.02 0.56 -3.73
CA ASN A 258 -30.35 1.10 -4.91
C ASN A 258 -30.96 2.47 -5.30
N PRO A 259 -30.18 3.55 -5.53
CA PRO A 259 -30.73 4.81 -6.01
C PRO A 259 -31.24 4.68 -7.45
N LYS A 260 -32.51 5.05 -7.68
CA LYS A 260 -33.13 5.07 -9.02
C LYS A 260 -32.49 6.18 -9.87
N GLY A 261 -32.07 5.87 -11.12
CA GLY A 261 -31.90 6.90 -12.16
C GLY A 261 -30.65 6.85 -13.06
N ALA A 262 -29.72 5.90 -12.89
CA ALA A 262 -28.58 5.82 -13.83
C ALA A 262 -28.94 5.07 -15.12
N PRO A 263 -28.29 5.39 -16.26
CA PRO A 263 -28.44 4.63 -17.49
C PRO A 263 -27.88 3.21 -17.31
N LEU A 264 -28.79 2.23 -17.42
CA LEU A 264 -28.52 0.80 -17.30
C LEU A 264 -28.53 0.16 -18.69
N ASN A 265 -27.80 -0.93 -18.85
CA ASN A 265 -27.72 -1.68 -20.11
C ASN A 265 -27.20 -0.82 -21.27
N THR A 266 -26.17 -0.02 -20.99
CA THR A 266 -25.63 0.97 -21.94
C THR A 266 -24.15 0.75 -22.18
N ILE A 267 -23.69 1.02 -23.41
CA ILE A 267 -22.28 1.01 -23.78
C ILE A 267 -21.83 2.41 -24.18
N HIS A 268 -20.83 2.93 -23.48
CA HIS A 268 -20.29 4.28 -23.66
C HIS A 268 -18.99 4.26 -24.43
N GLU A 269 -18.84 5.23 -25.34
CA GLU A 269 -17.57 5.58 -25.93
C GLU A 269 -16.88 6.66 -25.09
N GLY A 270 -15.62 6.44 -24.74
CA GLY A 270 -14.75 7.46 -24.16
C GLY A 270 -13.88 6.99 -23.00
N ASP A 271 -13.28 7.96 -22.32
CA ASP A 271 -12.41 7.71 -21.17
C ASP A 271 -13.19 7.17 -19.96
N ALA A 272 -12.77 6.00 -19.48
CA ALA A 272 -13.41 5.29 -18.38
C ALA A 272 -13.62 6.16 -17.15
N ALA A 273 -12.58 6.87 -16.67
CA ALA A 273 -12.69 7.70 -15.48
C ALA A 273 -13.69 8.85 -15.67
N LYS A 274 -13.69 9.50 -16.85
CA LYS A 274 -14.67 10.56 -17.17
C LYS A 274 -16.11 10.04 -17.24
N VAL A 275 -16.32 8.85 -17.78
CA VAL A 275 -17.65 8.25 -17.88
C VAL A 275 -18.15 7.79 -16.50
N LEU A 276 -17.33 7.06 -15.74
CA LEU A 276 -17.69 6.58 -14.39
C LEU A 276 -18.03 7.74 -13.44
N LYS A 277 -17.35 8.89 -13.57
CA LYS A 277 -17.64 10.10 -12.79
C LYS A 277 -19.08 10.59 -12.92
N LYS A 278 -19.78 10.27 -14.02
CA LYS A 278 -21.18 10.64 -14.26
C LYS A 278 -22.17 9.73 -13.52
N TYR A 279 -21.74 8.54 -13.10
CA TYR A 279 -22.58 7.60 -12.36
C TYR A 279 -22.67 8.00 -10.89
N PRO A 280 -23.85 7.82 -10.24
CA PRO A 280 -24.01 8.10 -8.82
C PRO A 280 -23.15 7.14 -7.96
N LYS A 281 -22.88 7.54 -6.72
CA LYS A 281 -22.21 6.65 -5.76
C LYS A 281 -23.12 5.48 -5.38
N ASP A 282 -22.52 4.38 -4.92
CA ASP A 282 -23.23 3.25 -4.31
C ASP A 282 -24.32 2.60 -5.19
N ILE A 283 -24.09 2.50 -6.51
CA ILE A 283 -25.04 1.97 -7.49
C ILE A 283 -24.63 0.63 -8.12
N ALA A 284 -23.33 0.37 -8.24
CA ALA A 284 -22.82 -0.84 -8.88
C ALA A 284 -22.60 -1.93 -7.85
N THR A 285 -22.97 -3.17 -8.18
CA THR A 285 -22.64 -4.34 -7.35
C THR A 285 -21.22 -4.81 -7.61
N ALA A 286 -20.80 -4.84 -8.88
CA ALA A 286 -19.46 -5.22 -9.23
C ALA A 286 -18.87 -4.35 -10.35
N VAL A 287 -17.58 -4.09 -10.25
CA VAL A 287 -16.75 -3.61 -11.34
C VAL A 287 -15.81 -4.76 -11.68
N ILE A 288 -15.99 -5.38 -12.85
CA ILE A 288 -15.24 -6.57 -13.27
C ILE A 288 -14.54 -6.23 -14.58
N THR A 289 -13.22 -6.33 -14.65
CA THR A 289 -12.49 -5.78 -15.80
C THR A 289 -11.08 -6.34 -15.98
N SER A 290 -10.50 -6.10 -17.16
CA SER A 290 -9.08 -6.30 -17.48
C SER A 290 -8.55 -5.00 -18.09
N PRO A 291 -7.81 -4.17 -17.33
CA PRO A 291 -7.22 -2.96 -17.87
C PRO A 291 -6.17 -3.26 -18.95
N PRO A 292 -5.77 -2.26 -19.74
CA PRO A 292 -4.53 -2.32 -20.53
C PRO A 292 -3.31 -2.60 -19.63
N PHE A 293 -2.49 -3.59 -20.01
CA PHE A 293 -1.32 -4.05 -19.22
C PHE A 293 -0.06 -3.23 -19.46
N ASN A 294 -0.09 -2.24 -20.36
CA ASN A 294 1.07 -1.42 -20.71
C ASN A 294 2.24 -2.22 -21.31
N ILE A 295 1.94 -3.27 -22.06
CA ILE A 295 2.93 -4.21 -22.64
C ILE A 295 3.21 -3.95 -24.13
N GLY A 296 2.75 -2.82 -24.66
CA GLY A 296 2.86 -2.48 -26.08
C GLY A 296 1.90 -3.27 -26.96
N MET A 297 0.75 -3.66 -26.42
CA MET A 297 -0.22 -4.43 -27.19
C MET A 297 -0.98 -3.55 -28.16
N ASN A 298 -1.16 -4.06 -29.38
CA ASN A 298 -1.85 -3.32 -30.41
C ASN A 298 -3.35 -3.66 -30.37
N TYR A 299 -4.16 -2.71 -29.92
CA TYR A 299 -5.63 -2.82 -29.89
C TYR A 299 -6.30 -2.16 -31.12
N THR A 300 -5.52 -1.57 -32.03
CA THR A 300 -6.05 -0.94 -33.25
C THR A 300 -5.46 -1.59 -34.50
N MET A 301 -6.25 -1.74 -35.56
CA MET A 301 -5.72 -2.25 -36.84
C MET A 301 -4.70 -1.29 -37.49
N LEU A 302 -4.57 -0.07 -36.97
CA LEU A 302 -3.72 0.99 -37.50
C LEU A 302 -2.28 0.95 -36.96
N ASN A 303 -1.96 0.07 -36.00
CA ASN A 303 -0.60 -0.13 -35.47
C ASN A 303 0.09 1.16 -34.95
N THR A 304 -0.71 2.18 -34.62
CA THR A 304 -0.28 3.53 -34.23
C THR A 304 -0.62 3.85 -32.78
N ASP A 305 -1.48 3.05 -32.14
CA ASP A 305 -1.90 3.20 -30.74
C ASP A 305 -1.57 1.91 -29.96
N LEU A 306 -0.27 1.73 -29.70
CA LEU A 306 0.20 0.66 -28.82
C LEU A 306 -0.18 1.00 -27.39
N ASP A 307 -0.63 0.01 -26.62
CA ASP A 307 -0.84 0.13 -25.18
C ASP A 307 0.50 0.25 -24.46
N PHE A 308 1.06 1.45 -24.58
CA PHE A 308 2.39 1.79 -24.14
C PHE A 308 2.44 3.27 -23.76
N LYS A 309 2.32 3.50 -22.46
CA LYS A 309 2.40 4.81 -21.81
C LYS A 309 3.57 4.80 -20.83
N PRO A 310 4.17 5.98 -20.57
CA PRO A 310 5.09 6.12 -19.44
C PRO A 310 4.46 5.57 -18.16
N TYR A 311 5.24 4.82 -17.38
CA TYR A 311 4.75 4.05 -16.24
C TYR A 311 3.92 4.90 -15.26
N ASP A 312 4.37 6.11 -14.95
CA ASP A 312 3.65 7.06 -14.08
C ASP A 312 2.28 7.46 -14.66
N LYS A 313 2.19 7.67 -15.98
CA LYS A 313 0.94 8.01 -16.67
C LYS A 313 -0.02 6.84 -16.74
N TRP A 314 0.50 5.63 -16.94
CA TRP A 314 -0.31 4.42 -16.93
C TRP A 314 -0.89 4.15 -15.53
N VAL A 315 -0.05 4.20 -14.49
CA VAL A 315 -0.46 4.05 -13.09
C VAL A 315 -1.49 5.11 -12.70
N ASP A 316 -1.28 6.38 -13.08
CA ASP A 316 -2.24 7.47 -12.85
C ASP A 316 -3.58 7.25 -13.59
N GLY A 317 -3.55 6.63 -14.77
CA GLY A 317 -4.75 6.20 -15.49
C GLY A 317 -5.57 5.16 -14.71
N LEU A 318 -4.91 4.09 -14.25
CA LEU A 318 -5.55 3.07 -13.40
C LEU A 318 -6.11 3.68 -12.13
N ARG A 319 -5.32 4.51 -11.44
CA ARG A 319 -5.71 5.21 -10.21
C ARG A 319 -7.01 5.98 -10.36
N LYS A 320 -7.16 6.78 -11.42
CA LYS A 320 -8.38 7.57 -11.67
C LYS A 320 -9.61 6.69 -11.84
N VAL A 321 -9.48 5.57 -12.54
CA VAL A 321 -10.58 4.61 -12.73
C VAL A 321 -10.92 3.92 -11.42
N PHE A 322 -9.92 3.50 -10.63
CA PHE A 322 -10.15 2.82 -9.35
C PHE A 322 -10.76 3.72 -8.28
N ILE A 323 -10.45 5.02 -8.27
CA ILE A 323 -11.14 6.01 -7.42
C ILE A 323 -12.64 6.05 -7.76
N GLU A 324 -12.99 6.16 -9.04
CA GLU A 324 -14.39 6.20 -9.45
C GLU A 324 -15.09 4.84 -9.23
N ALA A 325 -14.40 3.73 -9.48
CA ALA A 325 -14.90 2.38 -9.21
C ALA A 325 -15.22 2.19 -7.71
N SER A 326 -14.32 2.62 -6.81
CA SER A 326 -14.58 2.61 -5.38
C SER A 326 -15.79 3.47 -4.98
N ARG A 327 -15.94 4.65 -5.59
CA ARG A 327 -17.06 5.54 -5.32
C ARG A 327 -18.40 4.95 -5.73
N ILE A 328 -18.49 4.35 -6.93
CA ILE A 328 -19.76 3.86 -7.49
C ILE A 328 -20.17 2.49 -6.94
N LEU A 329 -19.24 1.68 -6.43
CA LEU A 329 -19.57 0.39 -5.81
C LEU A 329 -20.44 0.61 -4.57
N ARG A 330 -21.44 -0.24 -4.37
CA ARG A 330 -22.19 -0.30 -3.11
C ARG A 330 -21.39 -0.98 -2.00
N VAL A 331 -21.81 -0.83 -0.75
CA VAL A 331 -21.23 -1.59 0.38
C VAL A 331 -21.38 -3.09 0.13
N GLY A 332 -20.31 -3.84 0.33
CA GLY A 332 -20.17 -5.24 -0.06
C GLY A 332 -19.88 -5.45 -1.54
N GLY A 333 -19.96 -4.44 -2.39
CA GLY A 333 -19.66 -4.55 -3.81
C GLY A 333 -18.19 -4.88 -4.10
N ARG A 334 -17.93 -5.48 -5.25
CA ARG A 334 -16.61 -6.02 -5.61
C ARG A 334 -15.92 -5.24 -6.73
N LEU A 335 -14.65 -4.91 -6.55
CA LEU A 335 -13.75 -4.59 -7.65
C LEU A 335 -12.94 -5.85 -7.99
N VAL A 336 -13.08 -6.35 -9.21
CA VAL A 336 -12.47 -7.58 -9.71
C VAL A 336 -11.62 -7.22 -10.92
N VAL A 337 -10.30 -7.31 -10.78
CA VAL A 337 -9.34 -6.85 -11.79
C VAL A 337 -8.46 -8.02 -12.21
N GLU A 338 -8.55 -8.43 -13.46
CA GLU A 338 -7.62 -9.37 -14.06
C GLU A 338 -6.39 -8.64 -14.57
N MET A 339 -5.21 -9.09 -14.14
CA MET A 339 -3.95 -8.49 -14.54
C MET A 339 -2.78 -9.48 -14.44
N GLY A 340 -2.00 -9.56 -15.51
CA GLY A 340 -0.79 -10.36 -15.59
C GLY A 340 0.47 -9.59 -15.19
N GLU A 341 1.62 -10.28 -15.18
CA GLU A 341 2.91 -9.60 -15.02
C GLU A 341 3.16 -8.60 -16.17
N THR A 342 3.57 -7.39 -15.82
CA THR A 342 3.96 -6.37 -16.80
C THR A 342 5.48 -6.21 -16.80
N ALA A 343 6.05 -5.97 -17.98
CA ALA A 343 7.44 -5.53 -18.12
C ALA A 343 7.43 -4.07 -18.59
N ASP A 344 8.20 -3.21 -17.92
CA ASP A 344 8.52 -1.92 -18.53
C ASP A 344 9.24 -2.22 -19.86
N LEU A 345 8.76 -1.61 -20.95
CA LEU A 345 9.48 -1.51 -22.21
C LEU A 345 10.00 -0.08 -22.35
N PRO A 346 11.06 0.37 -21.64
CA PRO A 346 11.38 1.79 -21.59
C PRO A 346 11.71 2.33 -22.99
N GLN A 347 11.31 3.58 -23.24
CA GLN A 347 11.79 4.36 -24.39
C GLN A 347 13.34 4.49 -24.37
N HIS A 348 13.97 4.28 -23.20
CA HIS A 348 15.43 4.21 -23.04
C HIS A 348 16.00 2.84 -23.44
N THR A 349 16.79 2.85 -24.52
CA THR A 349 17.47 1.71 -25.15
C THR A 349 18.33 0.86 -24.21
N GLU A 350 18.91 1.44 -23.16
CA GLU A 350 19.76 0.69 -22.20
C GLU A 350 18.95 -0.14 -21.19
N LEU A 351 17.79 0.35 -20.74
CA LEU A 351 16.88 -0.43 -19.87
C LEU A 351 16.06 -1.46 -20.67
N ARG A 352 15.94 -1.27 -21.99
CA ARG A 352 15.36 -2.25 -22.93
C ARG A 352 16.09 -3.61 -22.84
N LYS A 353 17.39 -3.59 -22.51
CA LYS A 353 18.21 -4.79 -22.29
C LYS A 353 17.96 -5.46 -20.92
N ALA A 354 17.34 -4.76 -19.97
CA ALA A 354 17.18 -5.19 -18.57
C ALA A 354 15.77 -5.72 -18.23
N ARG A 355 14.76 -5.56 -19.10
CA ARG A 355 13.35 -6.04 -18.94
C ARG A 355 12.90 -6.11 -17.47
N VAL A 356 12.87 -4.96 -16.80
CA VAL A 356 12.51 -4.88 -15.38
C VAL A 356 11.02 -5.26 -15.24
N ARG A 357 10.76 -6.43 -14.62
CA ARG A 357 9.40 -6.82 -14.23
C ARG A 357 8.94 -6.01 -13.03
N ARG A 358 7.66 -5.65 -13.02
CA ARG A 358 7.04 -4.94 -11.90
C ARG A 358 6.19 -5.90 -11.08
N PRO A 359 6.27 -5.89 -9.74
CA PRO A 359 5.41 -6.69 -8.90
C PRO A 359 3.99 -6.11 -8.91
N ILE A 360 3.18 -6.52 -9.88
CA ILE A 360 1.84 -5.96 -10.13
C ILE A 360 0.93 -6.04 -8.90
N ALA A 361 0.96 -7.14 -8.16
CA ALA A 361 0.21 -7.27 -6.91
C ALA A 361 0.53 -6.14 -5.92
N ALA A 362 1.82 -5.83 -5.73
CA ALA A 362 2.24 -4.77 -4.82
C ALA A 362 1.88 -3.38 -5.34
N MET A 363 2.00 -3.15 -6.65
CA MET A 363 1.59 -1.90 -7.28
C MET A 363 0.08 -1.65 -7.12
N LEU A 364 -0.76 -2.65 -7.44
CA LEU A 364 -2.21 -2.55 -7.29
C LEU A 364 -2.59 -2.36 -5.83
N GLN A 365 -1.99 -3.11 -4.90
CA GLN A 365 -2.29 -2.94 -3.47
C GLN A 365 -1.92 -1.52 -2.98
N ASN A 366 -0.77 -0.99 -3.40
CA ASN A 366 -0.40 0.39 -3.07
C ASN A 366 -1.40 1.43 -3.59
N LEU A 367 -1.98 1.20 -4.78
CA LEU A 367 -3.05 2.06 -5.31
C LEU A 367 -4.33 1.93 -4.47
N MET A 368 -4.74 0.72 -4.11
CA MET A 368 -5.97 0.51 -3.32
C MET A 368 -5.87 1.03 -1.89
N ASP A 369 -4.65 1.11 -1.35
CA ASP A 369 -4.40 1.68 -0.02
C ASP A 369 -4.48 3.22 0.00
N GLU A 370 -4.60 3.87 -1.16
CA GLU A 370 -4.74 5.32 -1.23
C GLU A 370 -6.00 5.84 -0.51
N PRO A 371 -5.96 7.07 0.05
CA PRO A 371 -7.06 7.61 0.85
C PRO A 371 -8.41 7.72 0.12
N GLU A 372 -8.36 7.97 -1.19
CA GLU A 372 -9.53 8.17 -2.05
C GLU A 372 -10.22 6.86 -2.48
N ILE A 373 -9.57 5.71 -2.28
CA ILE A 373 -10.10 4.40 -2.68
C ILE A 373 -10.54 3.64 -1.41
N ASP A 374 -11.83 3.55 -1.15
CA ASP A 374 -12.37 2.80 -0.01
C ASP A 374 -12.63 1.32 -0.36
N LEU A 375 -11.54 0.56 -0.52
CA LEU A 375 -11.60 -0.85 -0.88
C LEU A 375 -10.65 -1.67 0.02
N MET A 376 -11.14 -2.82 0.48
CA MET A 376 -10.40 -3.79 1.29
C MET A 376 -10.03 -5.00 0.43
N TYR A 377 -8.78 -5.46 0.52
CA TYR A 377 -8.35 -6.66 -0.19
C TYR A 377 -9.16 -7.88 0.26
N TYR A 378 -9.77 -8.57 -0.70
CA TYR A 378 -10.60 -9.75 -0.47
C TYR A 378 -9.82 -11.02 -0.77
N GLY A 379 -9.04 -11.03 -1.85
CA GLY A 379 -8.25 -12.19 -2.26
C GLY A 379 -7.79 -12.11 -3.71
N SER A 380 -7.18 -13.19 -4.18
CA SER A 380 -6.73 -13.32 -5.56
C SER A 380 -6.94 -14.74 -6.07
N ILE A 381 -7.24 -14.86 -7.36
CA ILE A 381 -7.40 -16.13 -8.08
C ILE A 381 -6.37 -16.17 -9.21
N GLN A 382 -5.53 -17.19 -9.23
CA GLN A 382 -4.59 -17.43 -10.33
C GLN A 382 -5.27 -18.26 -11.40
N ILE A 383 -5.09 -17.89 -12.66
CA ILE A 383 -5.65 -18.62 -13.80
C ILE A 383 -4.50 -19.15 -14.63
N SER A 384 -4.45 -20.48 -14.77
CA SER A 384 -3.43 -21.14 -15.57
C SER A 384 -3.60 -20.78 -17.05
N ASN A 385 -2.54 -20.29 -17.68
CA ASN A 385 -2.48 -20.03 -19.11
C ASN A 385 -1.69 -21.14 -19.81
N LYS A 386 -2.20 -22.38 -19.73
CA LYS A 386 -1.53 -23.58 -20.28
C LYS A 386 -1.11 -23.39 -21.74
N HIS A 387 -1.99 -22.79 -22.55
CA HIS A 387 -1.73 -22.57 -23.98
C HIS A 387 -0.66 -21.49 -24.24
N GLY A 388 -0.58 -20.44 -23.41
CA GLY A 388 0.44 -19.39 -23.56
C GLY A 388 1.85 -19.86 -23.21
N ALA A 389 1.98 -20.75 -22.22
CA ALA A 389 3.26 -21.32 -21.78
C ALA A 389 3.84 -22.32 -22.81
N GLU A 390 2.97 -23.11 -23.44
CA GLU A 390 3.34 -24.05 -24.51
C GLU A 390 3.63 -23.31 -25.84
N ALA A 391 2.93 -22.21 -26.13
CA ALA A 391 3.10 -21.45 -27.36
C ALA A 391 4.33 -20.53 -27.38
N ASN A 392 4.80 -20.05 -26.21
CA ASN A 392 5.93 -19.13 -26.11
C ASN A 392 7.06 -19.74 -25.26
N PRO A 393 7.93 -20.58 -25.84
CA PRO A 393 9.06 -21.15 -25.12
C PRO A 393 10.04 -20.05 -24.69
N PRO A 394 10.92 -20.29 -23.69
CA PRO A 394 11.90 -19.30 -23.21
C PRO A 394 12.74 -18.64 -24.31
N GLN A 395 12.97 -19.36 -25.42
CA GLN A 395 13.69 -18.87 -26.60
C GLN A 395 13.00 -17.67 -27.27
N PHE A 396 11.66 -17.60 -27.25
CA PHE A 396 10.87 -16.47 -27.77
C PHE A 396 11.13 -15.16 -27.00
N PHE A 397 11.59 -15.27 -25.75
CA PHE A 397 11.91 -14.14 -24.89
C PHE A 397 13.41 -13.84 -24.81
N GLY A 398 14.22 -14.42 -25.71
CA GLY A 398 15.66 -14.16 -25.80
C GLY A 398 16.50 -14.92 -24.77
N ALA A 399 15.94 -15.91 -24.08
CA ALA A 399 16.73 -16.89 -23.35
C ALA A 399 17.37 -17.84 -24.38
N VAL A 400 18.58 -17.49 -24.80
CA VAL A 400 19.36 -18.23 -25.80
C VAL A 400 20.06 -19.47 -25.22
N GLU A 401 20.19 -19.57 -23.90
CA GLU A 401 20.90 -20.66 -23.24
C GLU A 401 20.30 -20.96 -21.85
N PRO A 402 20.16 -22.25 -21.46
CA PRO A 402 19.78 -22.65 -20.10
C PRO A 402 20.94 -22.35 -19.13
N SER A 403 21.06 -21.09 -18.71
CA SER A 403 22.16 -20.59 -17.88
C SER A 403 21.66 -19.81 -16.65
N PRO A 404 22.26 -19.99 -15.46
CA PRO A 404 21.98 -19.16 -14.29
C PRO A 404 22.43 -17.70 -14.48
N LYS A 405 23.15 -17.39 -15.57
CA LYS A 405 23.51 -16.01 -15.93
C LYS A 405 22.28 -15.14 -16.17
N ARG A 406 21.21 -15.71 -16.73
CA ARG A 406 19.92 -15.05 -16.99
C ARG A 406 18.75 -16.06 -17.00
N PRO A 407 18.37 -16.66 -15.86
CA PRO A 407 17.23 -17.57 -15.81
C PRO A 407 15.95 -16.81 -16.18
N HIS A 408 15.20 -17.33 -17.15
CA HIS A 408 13.92 -16.75 -17.56
C HIS A 408 12.76 -17.46 -16.87
N ILE A 409 11.98 -16.71 -16.09
CA ILE A 409 10.74 -17.20 -15.48
C ILE A 409 9.62 -17.03 -16.50
N ASN A 410 9.08 -18.10 -17.08
CA ASN A 410 7.95 -17.98 -18.00
C ASN A 410 6.66 -17.71 -17.19
N PRO A 411 5.95 -16.57 -17.39
CA PRO A 411 4.69 -16.35 -16.71
C PRO A 411 3.61 -17.25 -17.33
N THR A 412 3.26 -18.32 -16.61
CA THR A 412 2.29 -19.34 -17.06
C THR A 412 0.89 -19.13 -16.49
N HIS A 413 0.64 -17.98 -15.87
CA HIS A 413 -0.64 -17.63 -15.29
C HIS A 413 -0.88 -16.12 -15.36
N THR A 414 -2.14 -15.74 -15.25
CA THR A 414 -2.56 -14.37 -14.90
C THR A 414 -3.27 -14.40 -13.54
N THR A 415 -3.51 -13.24 -12.95
CA THR A 415 -4.14 -13.14 -11.64
C THR A 415 -5.37 -12.24 -11.69
N VAL A 416 -6.48 -12.71 -11.14
CA VAL A 416 -7.64 -11.90 -10.80
C VAL A 416 -7.51 -11.45 -9.37
N TYR A 417 -7.38 -10.15 -9.15
CA TYR A 417 -7.35 -9.53 -7.84
C TYR A 417 -8.74 -9.03 -7.47
N ILE A 418 -9.18 -9.29 -6.25
CA ILE A 418 -10.50 -8.93 -5.75
C ILE A 418 -10.37 -8.03 -4.52
N TRP A 419 -11.13 -6.93 -4.53
CA TRP A 419 -11.36 -6.08 -3.37
C TRP A 419 -12.85 -5.90 -3.11
N SER A 420 -13.20 -5.63 -1.86
CA SER A 420 -14.57 -5.34 -1.44
C SER A 420 -14.69 -3.96 -0.79
N LYS A 421 -15.81 -3.27 -1.03
CA LYS A 421 -16.12 -1.99 -0.40
C LYS A 421 -16.76 -2.16 0.96
N GLY A 422 -16.18 -1.59 2.01
CA GLY A 422 -16.80 -1.44 3.32
C GLY A 422 -16.93 -2.73 4.15
N GLN A 423 -17.30 -3.87 3.56
CA GLN A 423 -17.45 -5.14 4.28
C GLN A 423 -17.20 -6.33 3.36
N ALA A 424 -16.92 -7.51 3.93
CA ALA A 424 -16.72 -8.72 3.13
C ALA A 424 -18.03 -9.30 2.59
N GLU A 425 -19.15 -9.18 3.29
CA GLU A 425 -20.42 -9.78 2.85
C GLU A 425 -21.12 -8.93 1.78
N LEU A 426 -21.62 -9.56 0.72
CA LEU A 426 -22.47 -8.91 -0.28
C LEU A 426 -23.92 -9.25 0.01
N LEU A 427 -24.71 -8.27 0.47
CA LEU A 427 -26.14 -8.48 0.71
C LEU A 427 -26.93 -8.34 -0.61
N PRO A 428 -27.99 -9.13 -0.82
CA PRO A 428 -28.89 -8.95 -1.97
C PRO A 428 -29.62 -7.60 -1.92
N THR A 429 -30.00 -7.05 -3.09
CA THR A 429 -30.70 -5.75 -3.19
C THR A 429 -32.23 -5.87 -3.27
N THR A 430 -32.76 -7.03 -3.67
CA THR A 430 -34.20 -7.39 -3.69
C THR A 430 -34.37 -8.86 -3.29
N ASP A 431 -35.51 -9.52 -3.58
CA ASP A 431 -35.66 -10.99 -3.59
C ASP A 431 -34.77 -11.67 -4.68
N THR A 432 -33.63 -11.07 -5.00
CA THR A 432 -32.65 -11.57 -5.97
C THR A 432 -32.06 -12.89 -5.50
N HIS A 433 -32.07 -13.89 -6.37
CA HIS A 433 -31.43 -15.18 -6.13
C HIS A 433 -30.06 -15.26 -6.83
N HIS A 434 -29.17 -16.09 -6.29
CA HIS A 434 -27.97 -16.50 -7.02
C HIS A 434 -28.34 -17.61 -8.00
N ASP A 435 -27.62 -17.71 -9.12
CA ASP A 435 -27.82 -18.75 -10.14
C ASP A 435 -26.62 -19.68 -10.27
N MET A 436 -25.67 -19.60 -9.34
CA MET A 436 -24.53 -20.50 -9.26
C MET A 436 -24.94 -21.84 -8.63
N THR A 437 -24.59 -22.94 -9.30
CA THR A 437 -24.77 -24.30 -8.76
C THR A 437 -23.66 -24.65 -7.76
N GLN A 438 -23.86 -25.70 -6.96
CA GLN A 438 -22.85 -26.15 -5.99
C GLN A 438 -21.53 -26.55 -6.66
N ASP A 439 -21.59 -27.17 -7.84
CA ASP A 439 -20.40 -27.57 -8.60
C ASP A 439 -19.66 -26.37 -9.18
N GLU A 440 -20.39 -25.40 -9.74
CA GLU A 440 -19.84 -24.14 -10.21
C GLU A 440 -19.15 -23.39 -9.06
N TYR A 441 -19.78 -23.32 -7.89
CA TYR A 441 -19.21 -22.70 -6.71
C TYR A 441 -17.93 -23.41 -6.23
N SER A 442 -17.93 -24.74 -6.22
CA SER A 442 -16.77 -25.55 -5.80
C SER A 442 -15.56 -25.37 -6.71
N LEU A 443 -15.77 -25.07 -7.99
CA LEU A 443 -14.71 -24.72 -8.94
C LEU A 443 -14.28 -23.25 -8.79
N ALA A 444 -15.25 -22.34 -8.72
CA ALA A 444 -15.00 -20.90 -8.66
C ALA A 444 -14.34 -20.44 -7.35
N SER A 445 -14.59 -21.13 -6.24
CA SER A 445 -14.03 -20.79 -4.91
C SER A 445 -12.54 -21.12 -4.75
N ARG A 446 -11.94 -21.84 -5.70
CA ARG A 446 -10.52 -22.19 -5.68
C ARG A 446 -9.67 -20.97 -6.00
N SER A 447 -8.54 -20.83 -5.29
CA SER A 447 -7.54 -19.79 -5.57
C SER A 447 -6.70 -20.05 -6.82
N LEU A 448 -6.83 -21.24 -7.44
CA LEU A 448 -6.17 -21.61 -8.69
C LEU A 448 -7.16 -22.27 -9.63
N TRP A 449 -7.37 -21.67 -10.80
CA TRP A 449 -8.22 -22.18 -11.87
C TRP A 449 -7.36 -22.80 -12.97
N MET A 450 -7.55 -24.09 -13.21
CA MET A 450 -6.82 -24.87 -14.23
C MET A 450 -7.73 -25.46 -15.31
N ASP A 451 -9.03 -25.29 -15.15
CA ASP A 451 -10.12 -25.86 -15.94
C ASP A 451 -10.74 -24.84 -16.91
N ILE A 452 -10.28 -23.58 -16.87
CA ILE A 452 -10.82 -22.49 -17.67
C ILE A 452 -9.71 -21.76 -18.43
N ASN A 453 -9.98 -21.45 -19.69
CA ASN A 453 -9.10 -20.66 -20.53
C ASN A 453 -9.56 -19.20 -20.50
N ILE A 454 -8.64 -18.27 -20.23
CA ILE A 454 -8.94 -16.83 -20.28
C ILE A 454 -8.95 -16.29 -21.71
N SER A 455 -8.05 -16.79 -22.56
CA SER A 455 -7.82 -16.33 -23.94
C SER A 455 -8.23 -17.38 -24.97
N GLY A 456 -8.39 -16.96 -26.22
CA GLY A 456 -8.69 -17.86 -27.35
C GLY A 456 -10.12 -17.76 -27.87
N ALA A 457 -10.90 -16.76 -27.43
CA ALA A 457 -12.16 -16.44 -28.06
C ALA A 457 -11.90 -15.94 -29.49
N ARG A 458 -12.28 -16.74 -30.52
CA ARG A 458 -12.24 -16.31 -31.93
C ARG A 458 -13.40 -15.38 -32.20
N THR A 459 -13.33 -14.18 -31.68
CA THR A 459 -14.36 -13.17 -31.89
C THR A 459 -13.85 -12.29 -33.03
N ASN A 460 -14.16 -12.66 -34.27
CA ASN A 460 -14.05 -11.73 -35.38
C ASN A 460 -15.47 -11.21 -35.63
N TRP A 461 -15.63 -9.90 -35.70
CA TRP A 461 -16.91 -9.30 -36.04
C TRP A 461 -16.75 -8.45 -37.29
N LYS A 462 -17.72 -8.53 -38.19
CA LYS A 462 -17.80 -7.61 -39.32
C LYS A 462 -18.83 -6.55 -38.97
N ASN A 463 -18.43 -5.28 -39.04
CA ASN A 463 -19.39 -4.19 -38.90
C ASN A 463 -20.31 -4.10 -40.13
N ALA A 464 -21.24 -3.14 -40.13
CA ALA A 464 -22.19 -2.93 -41.21
C ALA A 464 -21.53 -2.64 -42.57
N GLU A 465 -20.31 -2.07 -42.57
CA GLU A 465 -19.52 -1.82 -43.78
C GLU A 465 -18.68 -3.04 -44.23
N GLY A 466 -18.79 -4.18 -43.53
CA GLY A 466 -18.01 -5.39 -43.83
C GLY A 466 -16.57 -5.37 -43.30
N LYS A 467 -16.17 -4.31 -42.57
CA LYS A 467 -14.85 -4.20 -41.93
C LYS A 467 -14.73 -5.23 -40.81
N GLU A 468 -13.69 -6.05 -40.88
CA GLU A 468 -13.38 -7.02 -39.84
C GLU A 468 -12.73 -6.31 -38.63
N ILE A 469 -13.35 -6.46 -37.47
CA ILE A 469 -12.91 -5.94 -36.18
C ILE A 469 -12.41 -7.12 -35.37
N LYS A 470 -11.20 -6.95 -34.84
CA LYS A 470 -10.49 -7.95 -34.02
C LYS A 470 -10.08 -7.31 -32.71
N HIS A 471 -10.23 -8.08 -31.64
CA HIS A 471 -9.65 -7.77 -30.35
C HIS A 471 -8.44 -8.67 -30.14
N SER A 472 -7.32 -8.10 -29.70
CA SER A 472 -6.05 -8.84 -29.59
C SER A 472 -6.04 -9.81 -28.41
N CYS A 473 -6.77 -9.48 -27.33
CA CYS A 473 -6.81 -10.29 -26.11
C CYS A 473 -8.23 -10.42 -25.50
N PRO A 474 -9.24 -10.92 -26.24
CA PRO A 474 -10.61 -11.00 -25.72
C PRO A 474 -10.73 -12.12 -24.68
N TRP A 475 -11.48 -11.85 -23.60
CA TRP A 475 -11.90 -12.89 -22.65
C TRP A 475 -12.83 -13.91 -23.32
N THR A 476 -12.74 -15.16 -22.87
CA THR A 476 -13.76 -16.19 -23.17
C THR A 476 -15.06 -15.93 -22.42
N GLU A 477 -16.18 -16.36 -23.00
CA GLU A 477 -17.50 -16.24 -22.37
C GLU A 477 -17.59 -17.05 -21.08
N THR A 478 -16.96 -18.23 -21.02
CA THR A 478 -16.92 -19.06 -19.81
C THR A 478 -16.21 -18.34 -18.66
N PHE A 479 -15.09 -17.68 -18.94
CA PHE A 479 -14.34 -16.93 -17.93
C PHE A 479 -15.16 -15.77 -17.36
N ALA A 480 -15.73 -14.93 -18.24
CA ALA A 480 -16.57 -13.82 -17.83
C ALA A 480 -17.81 -14.29 -17.05
N THR A 481 -18.44 -15.40 -17.49
CA THR A 481 -19.61 -15.99 -16.81
C THR A 481 -19.26 -16.45 -15.39
N ARG A 482 -18.11 -17.10 -15.19
CA ARG A 482 -17.69 -17.55 -13.87
C ARG A 482 -17.50 -16.38 -12.91
N LEU A 483 -16.79 -15.33 -13.34
CA LEU A 483 -16.64 -14.12 -12.54
C LEU A 483 -17.98 -13.46 -12.24
N LEU A 484 -18.85 -13.34 -13.25
CA LEU A 484 -20.17 -12.73 -13.11
C LEU A 484 -21.00 -13.45 -12.04
N LYS A 485 -21.18 -14.77 -12.17
CA LYS A 485 -22.02 -15.56 -11.25
C LYS A 485 -21.42 -15.61 -9.83
N GLN A 486 -20.10 -15.55 -9.69
CA GLN A 486 -19.43 -15.63 -8.39
C GLN A 486 -19.60 -14.36 -7.55
N TRP A 487 -19.63 -13.19 -8.20
CA TRP A 487 -19.53 -11.91 -7.51
C TRP A 487 -20.81 -11.07 -7.60
N THR A 488 -21.89 -11.59 -8.18
CA THR A 488 -23.15 -10.87 -8.41
C THR A 488 -24.38 -11.78 -8.34
N TYR A 489 -25.51 -11.21 -7.94
CA TYR A 489 -26.83 -11.80 -8.05
C TYR A 489 -27.45 -11.51 -9.43
N ILE A 490 -28.55 -12.17 -9.77
CA ILE A 490 -29.40 -11.76 -10.90
C ILE A 490 -29.89 -10.32 -10.66
N ASP A 491 -30.13 -9.55 -11.73
CA ASP A 491 -30.55 -8.14 -11.72
C ASP A 491 -29.53 -7.11 -11.19
N ASP A 492 -28.41 -7.57 -10.62
CA ASP A 492 -27.33 -6.67 -10.19
C ASP A 492 -26.72 -5.88 -11.36
N LEU A 493 -26.28 -4.66 -11.06
CA LEU A 493 -25.51 -3.83 -12.00
C LEU A 493 -24.03 -4.17 -11.95
N VAL A 494 -23.49 -4.53 -13.12
CA VAL A 494 -22.07 -4.82 -13.34
C VAL A 494 -21.48 -3.82 -14.32
N ILE A 495 -20.27 -3.33 -14.04
CA ILE A 495 -19.61 -2.33 -14.87
C ILE A 495 -18.25 -2.83 -15.33
N ASP A 496 -17.96 -2.67 -16.62
CA ASP A 496 -16.64 -2.92 -17.22
C ASP A 496 -16.08 -1.62 -17.82
N PRO A 497 -15.11 -0.95 -17.16
CA PRO A 497 -14.49 0.27 -17.64
C PRO A 497 -13.57 0.10 -18.85
N TRP A 498 -13.23 -1.14 -19.23
CA TRP A 498 -12.38 -1.46 -20.37
C TRP A 498 -12.97 -2.65 -21.13
N CYS A 499 -14.19 -2.48 -21.66
CA CYS A 499 -15.00 -3.62 -22.07
C CYS A 499 -14.53 -4.32 -23.35
N GLY A 500 -13.70 -3.68 -24.18
CA GLY A 500 -13.11 -4.28 -25.38
C GLY A 500 -14.18 -4.90 -26.29
N SER A 501 -14.04 -6.18 -26.61
CA SER A 501 -15.02 -6.93 -27.43
C SER A 501 -16.36 -7.20 -26.74
N GLY A 502 -16.56 -6.73 -25.51
CA GLY A 502 -17.86 -6.74 -24.85
C GLY A 502 -18.24 -8.05 -24.19
N THR A 503 -17.28 -8.92 -23.88
CA THR A 503 -17.58 -10.26 -23.35
C THR A 503 -18.33 -10.20 -22.01
N LEU A 504 -17.90 -9.36 -21.06
CA LEU A 504 -18.60 -9.25 -19.78
C LEU A 504 -20.00 -8.64 -19.93
N PRO A 505 -20.21 -7.46 -20.57
CA PRO A 505 -21.55 -6.93 -20.82
C PRO A 505 -22.49 -7.92 -21.54
N ALA A 506 -21.98 -8.66 -22.53
CA ALA A 506 -22.77 -9.66 -23.24
C ALA A 506 -23.19 -10.84 -22.34
N MET A 507 -22.30 -11.31 -21.45
CA MET A 507 -22.65 -12.36 -20.49
C MET A 507 -23.58 -11.84 -19.40
N ALA A 508 -23.40 -10.60 -18.93
CA ALA A 508 -24.35 -9.96 -18.03
C ALA A 508 -25.76 -9.93 -18.63
N ALA A 509 -25.88 -9.48 -19.89
CA ALA A 509 -27.15 -9.53 -20.63
C ALA A 509 -27.74 -10.95 -20.74
N ARG A 510 -26.90 -11.95 -21.03
CA ARG A 510 -27.31 -13.35 -21.20
C ARG A 510 -27.86 -13.97 -19.92
N TYR A 511 -27.26 -13.63 -18.78
CA TYR A 511 -27.59 -14.20 -17.47
C TYR A 511 -28.44 -13.26 -16.60
N GLY A 512 -29.14 -12.29 -17.20
CA GLY A 512 -30.11 -11.46 -16.50
C GLY A 512 -29.52 -10.44 -15.52
N ARG A 513 -28.29 -9.97 -15.75
CA ARG A 513 -27.69 -8.85 -15.01
C ARG A 513 -27.80 -7.56 -15.81
N GLN A 514 -27.82 -6.45 -15.11
CA GLN A 514 -27.69 -5.14 -15.71
C GLN A 514 -26.22 -4.85 -15.97
N TYR A 515 -25.92 -4.13 -17.05
CA TYR A 515 -24.53 -3.88 -17.43
C TYR A 515 -24.26 -2.44 -17.88
N VAL A 516 -23.02 -2.02 -17.67
CA VAL A 516 -22.43 -0.84 -18.33
C VAL A 516 -21.06 -1.24 -18.87
N GLY A 517 -20.85 -1.04 -20.16
CA GLY A 517 -19.53 -1.20 -20.79
C GLY A 517 -18.97 0.15 -21.22
N ILE A 518 -17.66 0.34 -21.08
CA ILE A 518 -16.97 1.56 -21.50
C ILE A 518 -15.74 1.15 -22.31
N ASP A 519 -15.55 1.77 -23.47
CA ASP A 519 -14.32 1.63 -24.25
C ASP A 519 -14.02 2.92 -25.00
N GLN A 520 -12.75 3.19 -25.30
CA GLN A 520 -12.34 4.34 -26.10
C GLN A 520 -12.44 4.08 -27.60
N ASN A 521 -12.41 2.81 -28.02
CA ASN A 521 -12.46 2.44 -29.41
C ASN A 521 -13.93 2.33 -29.90
N PRO A 522 -14.36 3.18 -30.84
CA PRO A 522 -15.74 3.17 -31.34
C PRO A 522 -16.13 1.84 -32.02
N ASP A 523 -15.17 1.14 -32.65
CA ASP A 523 -15.43 -0.18 -33.26
C ASP A 523 -15.78 -1.22 -32.19
N TYR A 524 -15.10 -1.18 -31.04
CA TYR A 524 -15.35 -2.05 -29.90
C TYR A 524 -16.67 -1.73 -29.21
N VAL A 525 -17.01 -0.44 -29.11
CA VAL A 525 -18.32 0.00 -28.60
C VAL A 525 -19.47 -0.52 -29.47
N LEU A 526 -19.38 -0.36 -30.79
CA LEU A 526 -20.39 -0.85 -31.72
C LEU A 526 -20.55 -2.37 -31.65
N TRP A 527 -19.44 -3.09 -31.62
CA TRP A 527 -19.43 -4.54 -31.50
C TRP A 527 -20.06 -5.01 -30.19
N THR A 528 -19.70 -4.37 -29.07
CA THR A 528 -20.23 -4.68 -27.75
C THR A 528 -21.74 -4.47 -27.72
N ARG A 529 -22.25 -3.35 -28.25
CA ARG A 529 -23.71 -3.10 -28.35
C ARG A 529 -24.42 -4.22 -29.09
N HIS A 530 -23.91 -4.60 -30.26
CA HIS A 530 -24.49 -5.67 -31.06
C HIS A 530 -24.56 -7.00 -30.30
N ARG A 531 -23.48 -7.39 -29.59
CA ARG A 531 -23.47 -8.62 -28.77
C ARG A 531 -24.50 -8.53 -27.64
N CYS A 532 -24.56 -7.40 -26.94
CA CYS A 532 -25.46 -7.25 -25.80
C CYS A 532 -26.93 -7.28 -26.22
N GLU A 533 -27.30 -6.57 -27.29
CA GLU A 533 -28.68 -6.57 -27.83
C GLU A 533 -29.14 -7.96 -28.27
N LYS A 534 -28.22 -8.77 -28.83
CA LYS A 534 -28.52 -10.16 -29.19
C LYS A 534 -28.83 -10.99 -27.95
N GLN A 535 -28.01 -10.88 -26.91
CA GLN A 535 -28.17 -11.65 -25.68
C GLN A 535 -29.40 -11.21 -24.88
N GLN A 536 -29.70 -9.91 -24.82
CA GLN A 536 -30.90 -9.38 -24.18
C GLN A 536 -32.19 -9.90 -24.83
N ARG A 537 -32.25 -9.90 -26.18
CA ARG A 537 -33.40 -10.46 -26.91
C ARG A 537 -33.61 -11.93 -26.61
N ALA A 538 -32.54 -12.71 -26.61
CA ALA A 538 -32.60 -14.14 -26.26
C ALA A 538 -33.07 -14.36 -24.82
N TYR A 539 -32.56 -13.57 -23.87
CA TYR A 539 -32.96 -13.65 -22.46
C TYR A 539 -34.44 -13.28 -22.25
N ALA A 540 -34.93 -12.24 -22.92
CA ALA A 540 -36.33 -11.82 -22.85
C ALA A 540 -37.27 -12.93 -23.37
N MET A 541 -36.96 -13.52 -24.53
CA MET A 541 -37.73 -14.63 -25.09
C MET A 541 -37.84 -15.82 -24.12
N HIS A 542 -36.72 -16.22 -23.52
CA HIS A 542 -36.69 -17.32 -22.56
C HIS A 542 -37.50 -17.02 -21.28
N ARG A 543 -37.44 -15.78 -20.77
CA ARG A 543 -38.26 -15.36 -19.63
C ARG A 543 -39.75 -15.41 -19.94
N ASP A 544 -40.16 -14.98 -21.13
CA ASP A 544 -41.56 -15.00 -21.55
C ASP A 544 -42.08 -16.44 -21.71
N GLU A 545 -41.25 -17.38 -22.18
CA GLU A 545 -41.60 -18.81 -22.25
C GLU A 545 -41.77 -19.46 -20.87
N GLN A 546 -40.87 -19.15 -19.93
CA GLN A 546 -40.98 -19.61 -18.55
C GLN A 546 -42.22 -19.05 -17.86
N ALA A 547 -42.54 -17.77 -18.07
CA ALA A 547 -43.73 -17.13 -17.51
C ALA A 547 -45.05 -17.65 -18.09
N LYS A 548 -45.04 -18.23 -19.30
CA LYS A 548 -46.21 -18.89 -19.91
C LYS A 548 -46.39 -20.34 -19.45
N SER A 549 -45.33 -20.95 -18.92
CA SER A 549 -45.29 -22.36 -18.50
C SER A 549 -45.49 -22.53 -16.98
N ALA A 550 -45.37 -21.43 -16.21
CA ALA A 550 -45.71 -21.31 -14.79
C ALA A 550 -47.14 -20.77 -14.66
#